data_AF-A0A2L0HXY9-F1
#
_entry.id   AF-A0A2L0HXY9-F1
#
_cell.length_a   1.000
_cell.length_b   1.000
_cell.length_c   1.000
_cell.angle_alpha   90.00
_cell.angle_beta   90.00
_cell.angle_gamma   90.00
#
_symmetry.space_group_name_H-M   'P 1'
#
loop_
_entity.id
_entity.type
_entity.pdbx_description
1 polymer ?
#
loop_
_entity_poly.entity_id
_entity_poly.type
_entity_poly.pdbx_seq_one_letter_code
_entity_poly.pdbx_strand_id
1 'polypeptide(L)'
;MGTKDYRNTAWLEFREKAFDELGYCCQRCHRSDDDVVLQVHHKVYIDGRKPWEYNLSDCEVLCSGCHAREHGHVRPDYDWNLSHSNDLGSTIGTCELCGSTLRFEFHVFHNDWSELMVVGTVCCDYLTGTQEATEFRKKEKAFQRYLDKWSDSENEESLFQANKRLTFRIIKVGRGVFKVDVYKLGKKVHTGKKTFPSLLEAKSQLHSYITNKEYKERFDDKSK
;
A
#
# COMPACT_ATOMS: atom_id res chain seq x y z
N MET A 1 -20.61 -0.06 16.17
CA MET A 1 -20.34 -0.64 14.84
C MET A 1 -18.84 -0.65 14.63
N GLY A 2 -18.20 -1.81 14.83
CA GLY A 2 -16.75 -1.95 14.74
C GLY A 2 -16.29 -1.87 13.29
N THR A 3 -15.27 -1.06 13.03
CA THR A 3 -14.54 -0.98 11.77
C THR A 3 -14.11 -2.39 11.34
N LYS A 4 -14.72 -2.92 10.27
CA LYS A 4 -14.29 -4.17 9.64
C LYS A 4 -12.93 -3.89 8.99
N ASP A 5 -11.87 -4.25 9.70
CA ASP A 5 -10.49 -3.96 9.33
C ASP A 5 -10.02 -4.99 8.30
N TYR A 6 -10.37 -4.80 7.03
CA TYR A 6 -10.03 -5.71 5.95
C TYR A 6 -8.55 -5.63 5.51
N ARG A 7 -7.74 -4.77 6.16
CA ARG A 7 -6.26 -4.76 6.11
C ARG A 7 -5.63 -5.86 6.96
N ASN A 8 -6.44 -6.76 7.48
CA ASN A 8 -5.96 -7.80 8.36
C ASN A 8 -5.30 -8.89 7.52
N THR A 9 -4.04 -9.20 7.82
CA THR A 9 -3.35 -10.38 7.28
C THR A 9 -4.22 -11.63 7.42
N ALA A 10 -5.03 -11.71 8.47
CA ALA A 10 -6.00 -12.79 8.68
C ALA A 10 -7.09 -12.88 7.60
N TRP A 11 -7.52 -11.77 6.97
CA TRP A 11 -8.46 -11.85 5.85
C TRP A 11 -7.79 -12.43 4.60
N LEU A 12 -6.59 -11.97 4.27
CA LEU A 12 -5.84 -12.49 3.12
C LEU A 12 -5.52 -13.98 3.31
N GLU A 13 -5.02 -14.36 4.50
CA GLU A 13 -4.77 -15.75 4.88
C GLU A 13 -6.05 -16.59 4.82
N PHE A 14 -7.18 -16.05 5.31
CA PHE A 14 -8.46 -16.74 5.25
C PHE A 14 -8.95 -16.91 3.81
N ARG A 15 -8.81 -15.89 2.97
CA ARG A 15 -9.21 -15.92 1.56
C ARG A 15 -8.42 -16.97 0.79
N GLU A 16 -7.09 -16.98 0.93
CA GLU A 16 -6.26 -18.00 0.29
C GLU A 16 -6.63 -19.40 0.78
N LYS A 17 -6.81 -19.57 2.10
CA LYS A 17 -7.28 -20.85 2.67
C LYS A 17 -8.63 -21.28 2.11
N ALA A 18 -9.55 -20.34 1.89
CA ALA A 18 -10.84 -20.63 1.30
C ALA A 18 -10.71 -21.09 -0.16
N PHE A 19 -9.82 -20.49 -0.95
CA PHE A 19 -9.56 -20.94 -2.31
C PHE A 19 -8.89 -22.32 -2.36
N ASP A 20 -7.93 -22.57 -1.48
CA ASP A 20 -7.27 -23.87 -1.36
C ASP A 20 -8.27 -25.00 -1.04
N GLU A 21 -9.20 -24.76 -0.11
CA GLU A 21 -10.13 -25.78 0.40
C GLU A 21 -11.41 -25.91 -0.44
N LEU A 22 -11.93 -24.80 -0.99
CA LEU A 22 -13.20 -24.76 -1.71
C LEU A 22 -13.02 -24.79 -3.24
N GLY A 23 -11.78 -24.61 -3.70
CA GLY A 23 -11.38 -24.65 -5.11
C GLY A 23 -11.31 -23.27 -5.77
N TYR A 24 -10.39 -23.15 -6.72
CA TYR A 24 -10.20 -21.98 -7.59
C TYR A 24 -11.23 -21.95 -8.74
N CYS A 25 -12.51 -22.16 -8.42
CA CYS A 25 -13.59 -22.03 -9.37
C CYS A 25 -14.88 -21.53 -8.72
N CYS A 26 -15.69 -20.81 -9.48
CA CYS A 26 -16.99 -20.37 -9.04
C CYS A 26 -17.89 -21.59 -8.80
N GLN A 27 -18.34 -21.81 -7.56
CA GLN A 27 -19.18 -22.95 -7.18
C GLN A 27 -20.59 -22.92 -7.81
N ARG A 28 -20.97 -21.81 -8.45
CA ARG A 28 -22.27 -21.65 -9.12
C ARG A 28 -22.24 -21.73 -10.64
N CYS A 29 -21.21 -21.15 -11.28
CA CYS A 29 -21.10 -21.14 -12.75
C CYS A 29 -19.89 -21.91 -13.28
N HIS A 30 -19.07 -22.46 -12.38
CA HIS A 30 -17.92 -23.32 -12.66
C HIS A 30 -16.78 -22.69 -13.48
N ARG A 31 -16.82 -21.38 -13.73
CA ARG A 31 -15.69 -20.63 -14.31
C ARG A 31 -14.52 -20.56 -13.32
N SER A 32 -13.30 -20.76 -13.80
CA SER A 32 -12.07 -20.67 -13.02
C SER A 32 -11.53 -19.24 -12.97
N ASP A 33 -10.50 -19.04 -12.16
CA ASP A 33 -9.77 -17.77 -12.00
C ASP A 33 -9.06 -17.29 -13.27
N ASP A 34 -8.82 -18.17 -14.25
CA ASP A 34 -8.32 -17.81 -15.58
C ASP A 34 -9.30 -16.91 -16.37
N ASP A 35 -10.61 -17.12 -16.17
CA ASP A 35 -11.67 -16.45 -16.94
C ASP A 35 -12.33 -15.29 -16.21
N VAL A 36 -12.32 -15.32 -14.88
CA VAL A 36 -13.09 -14.40 -14.03
C VAL A 36 -12.40 -14.13 -12.70
N VAL A 37 -12.71 -12.97 -12.11
CA VAL A 37 -12.32 -12.69 -10.73
C VAL A 37 -13.17 -13.54 -9.77
N LEU A 38 -12.50 -14.33 -8.93
CA LEU A 38 -13.10 -15.12 -7.84
C LEU A 38 -13.05 -14.38 -6.49
N GLN A 39 -14.09 -14.61 -5.69
CA GLN A 39 -14.44 -13.94 -4.45
C GLN A 39 -14.95 -14.96 -3.42
N VAL A 40 -14.72 -14.72 -2.13
CA VAL A 40 -15.14 -15.62 -1.04
C VAL A 40 -16.41 -15.08 -0.41
N HIS A 41 -17.53 -15.63 -0.84
CA HIS A 41 -18.85 -15.25 -0.38
C HIS A 41 -19.18 -15.90 0.96
N HIS A 42 -19.54 -15.10 1.97
CA HIS A 42 -20.13 -15.61 3.22
C HIS A 42 -21.62 -15.85 3.04
N LYS A 43 -22.05 -17.11 3.20
CA LYS A 43 -23.47 -17.54 3.11
C LYS A 43 -24.35 -16.98 4.23
N VAL A 44 -23.74 -16.58 5.35
CA VAL A 44 -24.44 -16.07 6.54
C VAL A 44 -23.67 -14.90 7.15
N TYR A 45 -24.39 -13.91 7.68
CA TYR A 45 -23.80 -12.80 8.44
C TYR A 45 -24.19 -12.90 9.92
N ILE A 46 -23.18 -12.95 10.79
CA ILE A 46 -23.32 -12.97 12.25
C ILE A 46 -22.79 -11.63 12.78
N ASP A 47 -23.62 -10.91 13.53
CA ASP A 47 -23.26 -9.59 14.05
C ASP A 47 -22.03 -9.67 14.97
N GLY A 48 -21.16 -8.67 14.85
CA GLY A 48 -19.89 -8.61 15.59
C GLY A 48 -18.77 -9.55 15.11
N ARG A 49 -19.05 -10.48 14.18
CA ARG A 49 -18.03 -11.41 13.64
C ARG A 49 -17.25 -10.79 12.47
N LYS A 50 -15.93 -10.94 12.49
CA LYS A 50 -15.04 -10.47 11.42
C LYS A 50 -15.04 -11.44 10.23
N PRO A 51 -14.73 -10.98 9.00
CA PRO A 51 -14.78 -11.80 7.78
C PRO A 51 -13.96 -13.11 7.84
N TRP A 52 -12.84 -13.12 8.55
CA TRP A 52 -11.97 -14.31 8.70
C TRP A 52 -12.31 -15.20 9.91
N GLU A 53 -13.32 -14.82 10.71
CA GLU A 53 -13.77 -15.59 11.87
C GLU A 53 -14.91 -16.57 11.52
N TYR A 54 -15.30 -16.64 10.25
CA TYR A 54 -16.29 -17.58 9.74
C TYR A 54 -15.65 -18.95 9.50
N ASN A 55 -16.44 -20.03 9.53
CA ASN A 55 -15.95 -21.30 9.05
C ASN A 55 -15.96 -21.32 7.52
N LEU A 56 -15.05 -22.07 6.91
CA LEU A 56 -15.05 -22.25 5.46
C LEU A 56 -16.34 -22.93 4.97
N SER A 57 -16.98 -23.75 5.82
CA SER A 57 -18.32 -24.30 5.55
C SER A 57 -19.40 -23.23 5.38
N ASP A 58 -19.20 -22.06 5.97
CA ASP A 58 -20.09 -20.90 5.88
C ASP A 58 -19.73 -20.01 4.68
N CYS A 59 -18.75 -20.42 3.87
CA CYS A 59 -18.27 -19.70 2.70
C CYS A 59 -18.46 -20.51 1.41
N GLU A 60 -18.50 -19.82 0.28
CA GLU A 60 -18.41 -20.39 -1.06
C GLU A 60 -17.55 -19.49 -1.96
N VAL A 61 -16.88 -20.08 -2.94
CA VAL A 61 -16.09 -19.32 -3.92
C VAL A 61 -16.99 -18.98 -5.10
N LEU A 62 -17.20 -17.69 -5.38
CA LEU A 62 -18.03 -17.20 -6.47
C LEU A 62 -17.23 -16.29 -7.40
N CYS A 63 -17.57 -16.28 -8.68
CA CYS A 63 -17.10 -15.21 -9.56
C CYS A 63 -17.84 -13.91 -9.25
N SER A 64 -17.22 -12.76 -9.53
CA SER A 64 -17.79 -11.43 -9.27
C SER A 64 -19.24 -11.27 -9.77
N GLY A 65 -19.58 -11.86 -10.92
CA GLY A 65 -20.94 -11.84 -11.46
C GLY A 65 -21.95 -12.70 -10.70
N CYS A 66 -21.57 -13.91 -10.27
CA CYS A 66 -22.42 -14.76 -9.43
C CYS A 66 -22.54 -14.20 -8.02
N HIS A 67 -21.46 -13.62 -7.51
CA HIS A 67 -21.40 -13.00 -6.20
C HIS A 67 -22.33 -11.77 -6.12
N ALA A 68 -22.26 -10.86 -7.10
CA ALA A 68 -23.17 -9.71 -7.19
C ALA A 68 -24.66 -10.13 -7.27
N ARG A 69 -24.94 -11.22 -7.98
CA ARG A 69 -26.30 -11.76 -8.10
C ARG A 69 -26.82 -12.31 -6.76
N GLU A 70 -25.96 -12.96 -5.98
CA GLU A 70 -26.37 -13.56 -4.71
C GLU A 70 -26.78 -12.52 -3.68
N HIS A 71 -26.08 -11.40 -3.64
CA HIS A 71 -26.46 -10.31 -2.75
C HIS A 71 -27.76 -9.62 -3.18
N GLY A 72 -28.34 -9.94 -4.34
CA GLY A 72 -29.52 -9.23 -4.86
C GLY A 72 -29.28 -7.72 -5.03
N HIS A 73 -28.02 -7.28 -4.93
CA HIS A 73 -27.60 -5.90 -4.85
C HIS A 73 -26.78 -5.57 -6.09
N VAL A 74 -27.27 -4.59 -6.85
CA VAL A 74 -26.42 -3.90 -7.82
C VAL A 74 -25.32 -3.23 -7.00
N ARG A 75 -24.06 -3.50 -7.36
CA ARG A 75 -22.88 -2.83 -6.80
C ARG A 75 -23.14 -1.31 -6.75
N PRO A 76 -23.09 -0.66 -5.57
CA PRO A 76 -23.27 0.78 -5.46
C PRO A 76 -22.28 1.53 -6.34
N ASP A 77 -22.72 2.59 -7.02
CA ASP A 77 -21.87 3.34 -7.95
C ASP A 77 -20.87 4.28 -7.25
N TYR A 78 -21.12 4.62 -5.98
CA TYR A 78 -20.36 5.60 -5.19
C TYR A 78 -20.42 5.25 -3.68
N ASP A 79 -19.91 6.14 -2.81
CA ASP A 79 -19.83 6.00 -1.34
C ASP A 79 -18.96 4.83 -0.84
N TRP A 80 -17.99 4.42 -1.66
CA TRP A 80 -16.99 3.45 -1.25
C TRP A 80 -15.93 4.12 -0.37
N ASN A 81 -15.31 3.31 0.48
CA ASN A 81 -14.23 3.73 1.36
C ASN A 81 -12.96 2.98 0.98
N LEU A 82 -11.84 3.70 0.90
CA LEU A 82 -10.54 3.07 0.68
C LEU A 82 -10.15 2.29 1.92
N SER A 83 -10.11 0.96 1.80
CA SER A 83 -9.48 0.11 2.80
C SER A 83 -7.98 0.26 2.66
N HIS A 84 -7.29 -0.26 1.65
CA HIS A 84 -5.83 -0.10 1.56
C HIS A 84 -5.30 -0.10 0.13
N SER A 85 -3.99 0.07 -0.01
CA SER A 85 -3.30 -0.02 -1.29
C SER A 85 -2.14 -1.00 -1.23
N ASN A 86 -1.81 -1.58 -2.38
CA ASN A 86 -0.68 -2.48 -2.58
C ASN A 86 0.02 -2.15 -3.90
N ASP A 87 1.36 -2.17 -3.93
CA ASP A 87 2.16 -2.09 -5.16
C ASP A 87 2.70 -3.49 -5.47
N LEU A 88 2.20 -4.09 -6.56
CA LEU A 88 2.60 -5.42 -7.03
C LEU A 88 4.00 -5.42 -7.67
N GLY A 89 4.64 -4.25 -7.81
CA GLY A 89 5.93 -4.07 -8.47
C GLY A 89 5.89 -4.19 -10.00
N SER A 90 4.87 -4.87 -10.55
CA SER A 90 4.64 -5.11 -11.97
C SER A 90 3.15 -5.08 -12.29
N THR A 91 2.79 -5.02 -13.58
CA THR A 91 1.38 -4.96 -14.03
C THR A 91 0.77 -6.35 -14.12
N ILE A 92 0.57 -6.99 -12.96
CA ILE A 92 0.07 -8.38 -12.85
C ILE A 92 -1.31 -8.49 -12.18
N GLY A 93 -1.81 -7.43 -11.55
CA GLY A 93 -3.14 -7.41 -10.95
C GLY A 93 -4.22 -7.10 -11.98
N THR A 94 -5.50 -7.18 -11.57
CA THR A 94 -6.65 -6.91 -12.43
C THR A 94 -7.70 -6.08 -11.69
N CYS A 95 -8.22 -5.04 -12.34
CA CYS A 95 -9.28 -4.20 -11.79
C CYS A 95 -10.62 -4.92 -11.84
N GLU A 96 -11.28 -5.10 -10.69
CA GLU A 96 -12.58 -5.75 -10.61
C GLU A 96 -13.71 -4.90 -11.20
N LEU A 97 -13.53 -3.57 -11.29
CA LEU A 97 -14.54 -2.68 -11.87
C LEU A 97 -14.48 -2.62 -13.41
N CYS A 98 -13.29 -2.54 -14.00
CA CYS A 98 -13.13 -2.28 -15.44
C CYS A 98 -12.28 -3.32 -16.19
N GLY A 99 -11.73 -4.32 -15.51
CA GLY A 99 -10.91 -5.38 -16.11
C GLY A 99 -9.49 -4.96 -16.55
N SER A 100 -9.09 -3.71 -16.34
CA SER A 100 -7.73 -3.26 -16.70
C SER A 100 -6.66 -3.90 -15.81
N THR A 101 -5.51 -4.23 -16.38
CA THR A 101 -4.35 -4.73 -15.63
C THR A 101 -3.76 -3.66 -14.71
N LEU A 102 -3.40 -4.04 -13.49
CA LEU A 102 -2.97 -3.16 -12.42
C LEU A 102 -1.55 -3.48 -11.98
N ARG A 103 -0.78 -2.42 -11.67
CA ARG A 103 0.38 -2.52 -10.78
C ARG A 103 0.03 -2.10 -9.35
N PHE A 104 -0.79 -1.06 -9.23
CA PHE A 104 -1.26 -0.56 -7.95
C PHE A 104 -2.69 -1.02 -7.73
N GLU A 105 -2.89 -1.81 -6.68
CA GLU A 105 -4.19 -2.29 -6.25
C GLU A 105 -4.71 -1.39 -5.13
N PHE A 106 -5.96 -0.97 -5.25
CA PHE A 106 -6.68 -0.25 -4.21
C PHE A 106 -7.88 -1.10 -3.79
N HIS A 107 -7.90 -1.49 -2.53
CA HIS A 107 -8.94 -2.31 -1.95
C HIS A 107 -9.99 -1.40 -1.33
N VAL A 108 -11.20 -1.38 -1.88
CA VAL A 108 -12.30 -0.52 -1.44
C VAL A 108 -13.45 -1.34 -0.86
N PHE A 109 -14.17 -0.81 0.13
CA PHE A 109 -15.38 -1.43 0.69
C PHE A 109 -16.56 -0.46 0.69
N HIS A 110 -17.78 -1.00 0.74
CA HIS A 110 -19.01 -0.23 0.94
C HIS A 110 -19.83 -0.88 2.06
N ASN A 111 -20.62 -0.13 2.83
CA ASN A 111 -21.35 -0.71 3.97
C ASN A 111 -22.40 -1.74 3.54
N ASP A 112 -23.02 -1.49 2.38
CA ASP A 112 -23.98 -2.41 1.74
C ASP A 112 -23.31 -3.39 0.78
N TRP A 113 -21.97 -3.47 0.77
CA TRP A 113 -21.22 -4.43 -0.03
C TRP A 113 -20.26 -5.20 0.87
N SER A 114 -20.50 -6.49 1.00
CA SER A 114 -19.89 -7.24 2.09
C SER A 114 -18.41 -7.56 1.93
N GLU A 115 -17.86 -7.41 0.74
CA GLU A 115 -16.47 -7.73 0.42
C GLU A 115 -15.64 -6.49 0.05
N LEU A 116 -14.32 -6.64 0.13
CA LEU A 116 -13.44 -5.69 -0.54
C LEU A 116 -13.46 -5.94 -2.03
N MET A 117 -13.46 -4.86 -2.80
CA MET A 117 -13.25 -4.89 -4.23
C MET A 117 -11.86 -4.32 -4.55
N VAL A 118 -11.09 -5.03 -5.37
CA VAL A 118 -9.79 -4.55 -5.85
C VAL A 118 -9.96 -3.73 -7.12
N VAL A 119 -9.51 -2.48 -7.10
CA VAL A 119 -9.64 -1.57 -8.24
C VAL A 119 -8.36 -0.79 -8.51
N GLY A 120 -8.24 -0.28 -9.74
CA GLY A 120 -7.16 0.62 -10.13
C GLY A 120 -7.37 2.04 -9.61
N THR A 121 -6.36 2.90 -9.80
CA THR A 121 -6.36 4.29 -9.31
C THR A 121 -7.61 5.08 -9.70
N VAL A 122 -7.95 5.08 -10.99
CA VAL A 122 -9.07 5.87 -11.52
C VAL A 122 -10.40 5.36 -10.96
N CYS A 123 -10.56 4.04 -10.89
CA CYS A 123 -11.74 3.40 -10.35
C CYS A 123 -11.87 3.62 -8.84
N CYS A 124 -10.77 3.60 -8.08
CA CYS A 124 -10.79 3.92 -6.65
C CYS A 124 -11.26 5.36 -6.40
N ASP A 125 -10.67 6.33 -7.10
CA ASP A 125 -11.04 7.74 -6.96
C ASP A 125 -12.50 7.97 -7.37
N TYR A 126 -12.97 7.30 -8.43
CA TYR A 126 -14.38 7.33 -8.86
C TYR A 126 -15.33 6.79 -7.80
N LEU A 127 -15.08 5.59 -7.28
CA LEU A 127 -15.97 4.90 -6.33
C LEU A 127 -16.01 5.60 -4.96
N THR A 128 -14.88 6.14 -4.53
CA THR A 128 -14.76 6.83 -3.24
C THR A 128 -15.17 8.30 -3.30
N GLY A 129 -15.24 8.88 -4.51
CA GLY A 129 -15.41 10.32 -4.69
C GLY A 129 -14.21 11.16 -4.19
N THR A 130 -13.05 10.53 -3.99
CA THR A 130 -11.83 11.18 -3.48
C THR A 130 -10.68 11.16 -4.51
N GLN A 131 -9.52 11.68 -4.13
CA GLN A 131 -8.27 11.56 -4.91
C GLN A 131 -7.20 10.77 -4.14
N GLU A 132 -7.59 9.98 -3.14
CA GLU A 132 -6.63 9.29 -2.26
C GLU A 132 -5.71 8.36 -3.03
N ALA A 133 -6.22 7.64 -4.03
CA ALA A 133 -5.42 6.73 -4.83
C ALA A 133 -4.45 7.49 -5.76
N THR A 134 -4.91 8.59 -6.35
CA THR A 134 -4.06 9.47 -7.14
C THR A 134 -2.94 10.09 -6.30
N GLU A 135 -3.25 10.59 -5.11
CA GLU A 135 -2.27 11.20 -4.22
C GLU A 135 -1.26 10.16 -3.68
N PHE A 136 -1.71 8.95 -3.38
CA PHE A 136 -0.82 7.83 -3.05
C PHE A 136 0.21 7.61 -4.17
N ARG A 137 -0.24 7.50 -5.42
CA ARG A 137 0.68 7.33 -6.57
C ARG A 137 1.61 8.50 -6.80
N LYS A 138 1.15 9.72 -6.58
CA LYS A 138 2.01 10.91 -6.67
C LYS A 138 3.10 10.88 -5.61
N LYS A 139 2.76 10.52 -4.37
CA LYS A 139 3.73 10.37 -3.27
C LYS A 139 4.74 9.28 -3.56
N GLU A 140 4.30 8.11 -4.04
CA GLU A 140 5.19 7.00 -4.39
C GLU A 140 6.16 7.38 -5.51
N LYS A 141 5.66 7.99 -6.59
CA LYS A 141 6.51 8.51 -7.67
C LYS A 141 7.47 9.60 -7.19
N ALA A 142 7.05 10.48 -6.30
CA ALA A 142 7.91 11.51 -5.74
C ALA A 142 9.02 10.89 -4.87
N PHE A 143 8.69 9.87 -4.08
CA PHE A 143 9.66 9.13 -3.28
C PHE A 143 10.67 8.38 -4.15
N GLN A 144 10.22 7.71 -5.21
CA GLN A 144 11.12 7.04 -6.15
C GLN A 144 12.09 8.04 -6.81
N ARG A 145 11.58 9.17 -7.32
CA ARG A 145 12.42 10.25 -7.86
C ARG A 145 13.39 10.84 -6.83
N TYR A 146 13.03 10.77 -5.55
CA TYR A 146 13.94 11.15 -4.48
C TYR A 146 15.05 10.12 -4.29
N LEU A 147 14.72 8.82 -4.30
CA LEU A 147 15.70 7.73 -4.24
C LEU A 147 16.67 7.77 -5.41
N ASP A 148 16.19 8.05 -6.63
CA ASP A 148 17.00 8.13 -7.85
C ASP A 148 18.04 9.26 -7.82
N LYS A 149 17.90 10.25 -6.92
CA LYS A 149 18.86 11.35 -6.73
C LYS A 149 20.04 10.96 -5.83
N TRP A 150 19.97 9.84 -5.15
CA TRP A 150 21.07 9.35 -4.32
C TRP A 150 22.12 8.69 -5.18
N SER A 151 23.39 9.00 -4.91
CA SER A 151 24.54 8.33 -5.50
C SER A 151 25.11 7.36 -4.49
N ASP A 152 24.93 6.07 -4.74
CA ASP A 152 25.44 4.99 -3.90
C ASP A 152 26.85 4.60 -4.36
N SER A 153 27.73 4.31 -3.39
CA SER A 153 29.11 3.91 -3.62
C SER A 153 29.34 2.45 -3.22
N GLU A 154 30.44 1.86 -3.70
CA GLU A 154 30.83 0.47 -3.40
C GLU A 154 31.01 0.20 -1.91
N ASN A 155 31.32 1.23 -1.10
CA ASN A 155 31.51 1.11 0.35
C ASN A 155 30.20 1.24 1.16
N GLU A 156 29.04 1.04 0.53
CA GLU A 156 27.72 1.22 1.13
C GLU A 156 27.51 2.64 1.71
N GLU A 157 28.15 3.64 1.12
CA GLU A 157 27.84 5.05 1.39
C GLU A 157 26.91 5.59 0.32
N SER A 158 25.96 6.45 0.72
CA SER A 158 25.04 7.13 -0.19
C SER A 158 25.16 8.63 -0.03
N LEU A 159 25.21 9.38 -1.12
CA LEU A 159 25.30 10.83 -1.10
C LEU A 159 24.11 11.47 -1.83
N PHE A 160 23.55 12.53 -1.24
CA PHE A 160 22.46 13.30 -1.82
C PHE A 160 22.69 14.79 -1.65
N GLN A 161 22.85 15.49 -2.77
CA GLN A 161 22.97 16.94 -2.78
C GLN A 161 21.58 17.58 -2.94
N ALA A 162 21.01 18.04 -1.82
CA ALA A 162 19.71 18.70 -1.82
C ALA A 162 19.74 20.05 -2.56
N ASN A 163 20.85 20.79 -2.46
CA ASN A 163 21.12 22.00 -3.23
C ASN A 163 22.63 22.35 -3.18
N LYS A 164 23.04 23.46 -3.82
CA LYS A 164 24.44 23.93 -3.86
C LYS A 164 25.10 24.10 -2.47
N ARG A 165 24.32 24.25 -1.41
CA ARG A 165 24.81 24.52 -0.05
C ARG A 165 24.59 23.36 0.93
N LEU A 166 23.77 22.37 0.61
CA LEU A 166 23.37 21.32 1.54
C LEU A 166 23.50 19.94 0.91
N THR A 167 24.24 19.07 1.60
CA THR A 167 24.47 17.69 1.17
C THR A 167 24.31 16.76 2.36
N PHE A 168 23.62 15.65 2.12
CA PHE A 168 23.46 14.55 3.06
C PHE A 168 24.33 13.39 2.61
N ARG A 169 25.03 12.75 3.54
CA ARG A 169 25.82 11.56 3.30
C ARG A 169 25.43 10.49 4.32
N ILE A 170 25.01 9.33 3.85
CA ILE A 170 24.73 8.18 4.68
C ILE A 170 26.00 7.33 4.69
N ILE A 171 26.51 7.01 5.88
CA ILE A 171 27.71 6.21 6.08
C ILE A 171 27.42 4.99 6.92
N LYS A 172 28.07 3.88 6.59
CA LYS A 172 28.08 2.68 7.42
C LYS A 172 29.05 2.86 8.58
N VAL A 173 28.56 2.67 9.81
CA VAL A 173 29.36 2.81 11.05
C VAL A 173 29.54 1.49 11.79
N GLY A 174 28.90 0.43 11.32
CA GLY A 174 28.97 -0.91 11.89
C GLY A 174 28.23 -1.91 11.02
N ARG A 175 28.15 -3.17 11.46
CA ARG A 175 27.45 -4.22 10.73
C ARG A 175 25.95 -3.90 10.66
N GLY A 176 25.48 -3.51 9.48
CA GLY A 176 24.07 -3.14 9.27
C GLY A 176 23.64 -1.88 10.02
N VAL A 177 24.58 -0.97 10.35
CA VAL A 177 24.26 0.27 11.07
C VAL A 177 24.73 1.45 10.26
N PHE A 178 23.79 2.34 9.94
CA PHE A 178 24.01 3.53 9.12
C PHE A 178 23.75 4.81 9.92
N LYS A 179 24.52 5.86 9.64
CA LYS A 179 24.33 7.21 10.18
C LYS A 179 24.31 8.24 9.06
N VAL A 180 23.73 9.40 9.35
CA VAL A 180 23.61 10.51 8.40
C VAL A 180 24.54 11.64 8.82
N ASP A 181 25.46 12.01 7.94
CA ASP A 181 26.23 13.24 8.02
C ASP A 181 25.58 14.35 7.20
N VAL A 182 25.64 15.57 7.71
CA VAL A 182 25.15 16.77 7.05
C VAL A 182 26.32 17.70 6.76
N TYR A 183 26.41 18.14 5.51
CA TYR A 183 27.42 19.06 5.01
C TYR A 183 26.77 20.37 4.58
N LYS A 184 27.31 21.50 5.04
CA LYS A 184 26.91 22.85 4.65
C LYS A 184 28.09 23.54 3.98
N LEU A 185 27.90 24.04 2.75
CA LEU A 185 28.97 24.63 1.93
C LEU A 185 30.21 23.72 1.82
N GLY A 186 30.00 22.41 1.66
CA GLY A 186 31.06 21.41 1.54
C GLY A 186 31.76 21.03 2.86
N LYS A 187 31.44 21.68 3.98
CA LYS A 187 32.00 21.35 5.30
C LYS A 187 31.02 20.51 6.10
N LYS A 188 31.50 19.44 6.73
CA LYS A 188 30.70 18.64 7.66
C LYS A 188 30.32 19.51 8.86
N VAL A 189 29.02 19.66 9.10
CA VAL A 189 28.48 20.48 10.20
C VAL A 189 27.78 19.66 11.27
N HIS A 190 27.26 18.48 10.92
CA HIS A 190 26.54 17.65 11.88
C HIS A 190 26.66 16.16 11.53
N THR A 191 26.73 15.33 12.57
CA THR A 191 26.54 13.87 12.49
C THR A 191 25.26 13.54 13.22
N GLY A 192 24.29 12.95 12.53
CA GLY A 192 23.03 12.51 13.09
C GLY A 192 23.23 11.52 14.24
N LYS A 193 22.46 11.71 15.32
CA LYS A 193 22.51 10.83 16.50
C LYS A 193 21.79 9.49 16.25
N LYS A 194 20.74 9.49 15.41
CA LYS A 194 19.95 8.30 15.08
C LYS A 194 20.75 7.40 14.14
N THR A 195 20.65 6.10 14.39
CA THR A 195 21.15 5.04 13.53
C THR A 195 20.02 4.35 12.78
N PHE A 196 20.31 3.81 11.61
CA PHE A 196 19.36 3.10 10.77
C PHE A 196 19.88 1.71 10.43
N PRO A 197 19.02 0.69 10.30
CA PRO A 197 19.44 -0.68 10.00
C PRO A 197 19.70 -0.90 8.50
N SER A 198 19.27 0.01 7.63
CA SER A 198 19.50 -0.06 6.18
C SER A 198 19.64 1.33 5.54
N LEU A 199 20.25 1.38 4.35
CA LEU A 199 20.28 2.59 3.52
C LEU A 199 18.87 3.07 3.16
N LEU A 200 17.96 2.15 2.83
CA LEU A 200 16.58 2.49 2.45
C LEU A 200 15.83 3.16 3.61
N GLU A 201 15.97 2.64 4.83
CA GLU A 201 15.32 3.24 6.00
C GLU A 201 15.89 4.62 6.34
N ALA A 202 17.21 4.79 6.22
CA ALA A 202 17.86 6.09 6.36
C ALA A 202 17.34 7.09 5.31
N LYS A 203 17.28 6.70 4.03
CA LYS A 203 16.74 7.51 2.93
C LYS A 203 15.26 7.85 3.16
N SER A 204 14.43 6.91 3.59
CA SER A 204 13.00 7.12 3.87
C SER A 204 12.79 8.14 5.00
N GLN A 205 13.52 8.01 6.10
CA GLN A 205 13.45 8.94 7.23
C GLN A 205 13.93 10.36 6.84
N LEU A 206 14.99 10.45 6.04
CA LEU A 206 15.44 11.73 5.47
C LEU A 206 14.40 12.35 4.53
N HIS A 207 13.72 11.55 3.71
CA HIS A 207 12.66 12.03 2.82
C HIS A 207 11.53 12.69 3.62
N SER A 208 11.06 12.02 4.68
CA SER A 208 10.05 12.56 5.60
C SER A 208 10.51 13.90 6.20
N TYR A 209 11.73 13.94 6.72
CA TYR A 209 12.33 15.13 7.34
C TYR A 209 12.45 16.32 6.38
N ILE A 210 12.85 16.06 5.13
CA ILE A 210 12.97 17.09 4.08
C ILE A 210 11.59 17.59 3.65
N THR A 211 10.64 16.67 3.46
CA THR A 211 9.29 16.96 2.99
C THR A 211 8.50 17.78 4.02
N ASN A 212 8.64 17.44 5.30
CA ASN A 212 7.98 18.15 6.40
C ASN A 212 8.69 19.45 6.81
N LYS A 213 9.81 19.82 6.18
CA LYS A 213 10.64 21.00 6.50
C LYS A 213 11.17 21.05 7.94
N GLU A 214 11.15 19.94 8.68
CA GLU A 214 11.68 19.82 10.05
C GLU A 214 13.21 20.10 10.13
N TYR A 215 13.89 20.18 8.98
CA TYR A 215 15.29 20.62 8.89
C TYR A 215 15.51 22.10 9.21
N LYS A 216 14.49 22.96 9.09
CA LYS A 216 14.67 24.38 9.42
C LYS A 216 14.79 24.59 10.92
N GLU A 217 13.98 23.91 11.73
CA GLU A 217 13.94 24.13 13.18
C GLU A 217 15.20 23.69 13.93
N ARG A 218 15.99 22.75 13.38
CA ARG A 218 17.25 22.29 14.00
C ARG A 218 18.52 22.91 13.41
N PHE A 219 18.46 23.51 12.22
CA PHE A 219 19.65 23.98 11.50
C PHE A 219 19.61 25.47 11.12
N ASP A 220 18.46 26.15 11.27
CA ASP A 220 18.34 27.61 11.20
C ASP A 220 18.39 28.28 12.59
N ASP A 221 18.86 27.58 13.63
CA ASP A 221 19.22 28.24 14.89
C ASP A 221 20.42 29.15 14.61
N LYS A 222 20.10 30.40 14.27
CA LYS A 222 21.05 31.48 14.11
C LYS A 222 21.80 31.57 15.43
N SER A 223 23.09 31.27 15.37
CA SER A 223 24.05 31.81 16.33
C SER A 223 23.76 33.31 16.50
N LYS A 224 23.19 33.68 17.63
CA LYS A 224 23.38 34.96 18.28
C LYS A 224 23.82 34.66 19.70
#